data_AF-A0A9W5NNY6-F1
#
_entry.id   AF-A0A9W5NNY6-F1
#
_cell.length_a   1.000
_cell.length_b   1.000
_cell.length_c   1.000
_cell.angle_alpha   90.00
_cell.angle_beta   90.00
_cell.angle_gamma   90.00
#
_symmetry.space_group_name_H-M   'P 1'
#
loop_
_entity.id
_entity.type
_entity.pdbx_description
1 polymer ?
#
loop_
_entity_poly.entity_id
_entity_poly.type
_entity_poly.pdbx_seq_one_letter_code
_entity_poly.pdbx_strand_id
1 'polypeptide(L)' 'MDDSERIILDVNGKEIEMLETIREHFKETHGIELSNGALLRDLMDIEYIRITEDRHKYDSF' A
#
# COMPACT_ATOMS: atom_id res chain seq x y z
N MET A 1 -14.81 5.61 -20.85
CA MET A 1 -15.31 5.25 -19.52
C MET A 1 -14.09 4.78 -18.78
N ASP A 2 -13.71 5.51 -17.75
CA ASP A 2 -12.43 5.40 -17.07
C ASP A 2 -12.51 4.20 -16.12
N ASP A 3 -12.00 3.05 -16.54
CA ASP A 3 -11.87 1.88 -15.67
C ASP A 3 -10.79 2.20 -14.64
N SER A 4 -11.19 2.88 -13.55
CA SER A 4 -10.34 3.05 -12.38
C SER A 4 -10.11 1.66 -11.77
N GLU A 5 -9.03 1.01 -12.18
CA GLU A 5 -8.60 -0.28 -11.65
C GLU A 5 -8.38 -0.15 -10.15
N ARG A 6 -9.30 -0.73 -9.37
CA ARG A 6 -9.28 -0.65 -7.93
C ARG A 6 -8.41 -1.78 -7.41
N ILE A 7 -7.16 -1.46 -7.11
CA ILE A 7 -6.24 -2.36 -6.45
C ILE A 7 -6.69 -2.54 -5.00
N ILE A 8 -7.02 -3.78 -4.62
CA ILE A 8 -7.26 -4.15 -3.22
C ILE A 8 -5.96 -4.75 -2.69
N LEU A 9 -5.36 -4.06 -1.73
CA LEU A 9 -4.19 -4.52 -1.00
C LEU A 9 -4.66 -5.23 0.27
N ASP A 10 -4.40 -6.53 0.35
CA ASP A 10 -4.58 -7.30 1.59
C ASP A 10 -3.37 -7.00 2.50
N VAL A 11 -3.53 -6.00 3.38
CA VAL A 11 -2.51 -5.63 4.38
C VAL A 11 -2.91 -6.16 5.75
N ASN A 12 -1.99 -6.83 6.42
CA ASN A 12 -2.19 -7.26 7.81
C ASN A 12 -1.88 -6.13 8.80
N GLY A 13 -2.27 -6.31 10.07
CA GLY A 13 -2.10 -5.27 11.09
C GLY A 13 -0.66 -4.77 11.28
N LYS A 14 0.34 -5.65 11.14
CA LYS A 14 1.76 -5.25 11.25
C LYS A 14 2.22 -4.41 10.08
N GLU A 15 1.71 -4.68 8.89
CA GLU A 15 2.02 -3.90 7.69
C GLU A 15 1.41 -2.50 7.79
N ILE A 16 0.21 -2.38 8.38
CA ILE A 16 -0.40 -1.08 8.67
C ILE A 16 0.47 -0.28 9.64
N GLU A 17 0.89 -0.86 10.76
CA GLU A 17 1.78 -0.20 11.74
C GLU A 17 3.11 0.24 11.11
N MET A 18 3.68 -0.59 10.23
CA MET A 18 4.90 -0.24 9.49
C MET A 18 4.68 0.97 8.57
N LEU A 19 3.58 1.00 7.82
CA LEU A 19 3.24 2.13 6.95
C LEU A 19 3.04 3.41 7.76
N GLU A 20 2.37 3.34 8.91
CA GLU A 20 2.21 4.49 9.82
C GLU A 20 3.57 4.99 10.33
N THR A 21 4.44 4.08 10.77
CA THR A 21 5.79 4.41 11.25
C THR A 21 6.60 5.15 10.18
N ILE A 22 6.57 4.69 8.93
CA ILE A 22 7.28 5.34 7.81
C ILE A 22 6.72 6.75 7.58
N ARG A 23 5.39 6.90 7.60
CA ARG A 23 4.73 8.21 7.38
C ARG A 23 5.07 9.20 8.48
N GLU A 24 5.03 8.77 9.74
CA GLU A 24 5.42 9.59 10.89
C GLU A 24 6.88 10.02 10.78
N HIS A 25 7.79 9.09 10.45
CA HIS A 25 9.20 9.40 10.30
C HIS A 25 9.45 10.48 9.22
N PHE A 26 8.80 10.38 8.07
CA PHE A 26 8.92 11.39 7.01
C PHE A 26 8.34 12.75 7.42
N LYS A 27 7.23 12.75 8.16
CA LYS A 27 6.62 13.97 8.70
C LYS A 27 7.53 14.66 9.71
N GLU A 28 8.09 13.90 10.65
CA GLU A 28 8.96 14.43 11.70
C GLU A 28 10.32 14.88 11.17
N THR A 29 10.91 14.10 10.27
CA THR A 29 12.27 14.36 9.76
C THR A 29 12.30 15.40 8.64
N HIS A 30 11.28 15.39 7.78
CA HIS A 30 11.27 16.20 6.55
C HIS A 30 10.09 17.18 6.46
N GLY A 31 9.13 17.13 7.39
CA GLY A 31 7.92 17.95 7.31
C GLY A 31 6.98 17.53 6.18
N ILE A 32 7.14 16.33 5.62
CA ILE A 32 6.37 15.85 4.47
C ILE A 32 5.26 14.91 4.95
N GLU A 33 4.02 15.23 4.61
CA GLU A 33 2.90 14.32 4.82
C GLU A 33 2.70 13.41 3.60
N LEU A 34 3.08 12.14 3.76
CA LEU A 34 2.83 11.11 2.75
C LEU A 34 1.39 10.60 2.86
N SER A 35 0.70 10.51 1.73
CA SER A 35 -0.56 9.76 1.64
C SER A 35 -0.27 8.26 1.54
N ASN A 36 -1.20 7.43 2.03
CA ASN A 36 -1.05 5.97 1.93
C ASN A 36 -0.87 5.51 0.48
N GLY A 37 -1.61 6.10 -0.46
CA GLY A 37 -1.50 5.76 -1.88
C GLY A 37 -0.15 6.11 -2.49
N ALA A 38 0.45 7.23 -2.11
CA ALA A 38 1.78 7.62 -2.58
C ALA A 38 2.86 6.69 -2.01
N LEU A 39 2.83 6.44 -0.69
CA LEU A 39 3.78 5.54 -0.05
C LEU A 39 3.71 4.12 -0.62
N LEU A 40 2.51 3.58 -0.81
CA LEU A 40 2.32 2.25 -1.39
C LEU A 40 2.86 2.17 -2.82
N ARG A 41 2.68 3.23 -3.62
CA ARG A 41 3.25 3.31 -4.98
C ARG A 41 4.77 3.29 -4.94
N ASP A 42 5.36 4.14 -4.11
CA ASP A 42 6.82 4.22 -3.98
C ASP A 42 7.39 2.88 -3.49
N LEU A 43 6.73 2.21 -2.55
CA LEU A 43 7.12 0.89 -2.05
C LEU A 43 6.99 -0.22 -3.11
N MET A 44 6.01 -0.13 -4.01
CA MET A 44 5.93 -1.03 -5.17
C MET A 44 7.05 -0.78 -6.17
N ASP A 45 7.36 0.50 -6.43
CA ASP A 45 8.38 0.90 -7.41
C ASP A 45 9.78 0.40 -7.00
N ILE A 46 10.06 0.30 -5.69
CA ILE A 46 11.30 -0.29 -5.16
C ILE A 46 11.20 -1.79 -4.86
N GLU A 47 10.14 -2.46 -5.30
CA GLU A 47 9.86 -3.89 -5.08
C GLU A 47 9.84 -4.32 -3.60
N TYR A 48 9.60 -3.38 -2.68
CA TYR A 48 9.54 -3.66 -1.24
C TYR A 48 8.24 -4.34 -0.86
N ILE A 49 7.14 -4.00 -1.54
CA ILE A 49 5.86 -4.71 -1.44
C ILE A 49 5.52 -5.34 -2.78
N ARG A 50 5.03 -6.58 -2.75
CA ARG A 50 4.50 -7.26 -3.93
C ARG A 50 3.01 -7.40 -3.76
N ILE A 51 2.24 -6.77 -4.64
CA ILE A 51 0.81 -7.01 -4.71
C ILE A 51 0.61 -8.41 -5.26
N THR A 52 0.25 -9.36 -4.40
CA THR A 52 -0.38 -10.58 -4.88
C THR A 52 -1.78 -10.20 -5.29
N GLU A 53 -2.03 -10.02 -6.59
CA GLU A 53 -3.39 -10.09 -7.10
C GLU A 53 -3.95 -11.44 -6.65
N ASP A 54 -4.85 -11.40 -5.68
CA ASP A 54 -5.55 -12.57 -5.20
C ASP A 54 -6.54 -12.99 -6.29
N ARG A 55 -6.04 -13.62 -7.36
CA ARG A 55 -6.85 -14.29 -8.39
C ARG A 55 -7.62 -15.50 -7.84
N HIS A 56 -7.62 -15.74 -6.53
CA HIS A 56 -8.17 -16.96 -5.93
C HIS A 56 -9.19 -16.76 -4.79
N LYS A 57 -9.82 -15.60 -4.64
CA LYS A 57 -10.94 -15.44 -3.68
C LYS A 57 -12.37 -15.54 -4.26
N TYR A 58 -12.52 -15.81 -5.56
CA TYR A 58 -13.85 -16.00 -6.18
C TYR A 58 -14.04 -17.32 -6.95
N ASP A 59 -13.17 -18.31 -6.76
CA ASP A 59 -13.41 -19.68 -7.24
C ASP A 59 -13.63 -20.62 -6.04
N SER A 60 -14.84 -20.58 -5.50
CA SER A 60 -15.48 -21.68 -4.74
C SER A 60 -16.96 -21.30 -4.51
N PHE A 61 -17.77 -21.46 -5.57
CA PHE A 61 -19.21 -21.70 -5.45
C PHE A 61 -19.47 -23.20 -5.38
#